data_AF-A0A8D8FX02-F1
#
_entry.id   AF-A0A8D8FX02-F1
#
_cell.length_a   1.000
_cell.length_b   1.000
_cell.length_c   1.000
_cell.angle_alpha   90.00
_cell.angle_beta   90.00
_cell.angle_gamma   90.00
#
_symmetry.space_group_name_H-M   'P 1'
#
loop_
_entity.id
_entity.type
_entity.pdbx_description
1 polymer ?
#
loop_
_entity_poly.entity_id
_entity_poly.type
_entity_poly.pdbx_seq_one_letter_code
_entity_poly.pdbx_strand_id
1 'polypeptide(L)'
;MIVNNAQQNLGIEIKVLKNQISIDQFERERFGKFSGDQHQTSLSEFMVQKITPRHSEPMRRILCLTDTTILERDPQTYSVCTLRPLGEIFALIRCDDNIQKFSIEYKNGLTRSYLTNDRDSLLATLLDSVRSCGNQDVHVRITRTPRGKRVGPLTAPVDEESEAILLKYIINCYQYPVKRFDVLERFNANVPYSGLNYSVTQESLFSENKERLIGGALQALVGAGKEDLNQLNNVDLEASFHVLRRLLASKVGFAAFTNQPGFREAIGLRVVHALKRNNLAVTYASIDMINALMHPMHAEYDLKQEQMNKSSLLHSKGFLEQLLDMWTKHVNLGSGALVLSAMLD
;
A
#
# COMPACT_ATOMS: atom_id res chain seq x y z
N MET A 1 22.98 17.05 23.39
CA MET A 1 23.33 15.61 23.37
C MET A 1 22.20 14.76 22.80
N ILE A 2 20.97 14.79 23.34
CA ILE A 2 19.84 13.97 22.86
C ILE A 2 19.51 14.21 21.36
N VAL A 3 19.42 15.47 20.91
CA VAL A 3 19.12 15.80 19.50
C VAL A 3 20.18 15.22 18.56
N ASN A 4 21.46 15.51 18.81
CA ASN A 4 22.56 15.01 17.99
C ASN A 4 22.60 13.47 17.97
N ASN A 5 22.40 12.83 19.12
CA ASN A 5 22.41 11.36 19.20
C ASN A 5 21.22 10.72 18.46
N ALA A 6 20.03 11.33 18.52
CA ALA A 6 18.86 10.85 17.79
C ALA A 6 19.07 10.95 16.27
N GLN A 7 19.67 12.04 15.79
CA GLN A 7 19.96 12.19 14.38
C GLN A 7 21.05 11.22 13.91
N GLN A 8 22.19 11.16 14.62
CA GLN A 8 23.35 10.35 14.21
C GLN A 8 23.09 8.85 14.27
N ASN A 9 22.36 8.37 15.28
CA ASN A 9 22.21 6.93 15.51
C ASN A 9 20.87 6.36 15.06
N LEU A 10 19.83 7.19 14.97
CA LEU A 10 18.47 6.73 14.63
C LEU A 10 17.90 7.40 13.37
N GLY A 11 18.61 8.39 12.79
CA GLY A 11 18.10 9.17 11.67
C GLY A 11 16.87 10.01 12.02
N ILE A 12 16.65 10.33 13.31
CA ILE A 12 15.49 11.09 13.77
C ILE A 12 15.89 12.55 14.01
N GLU A 13 15.28 13.46 13.26
CA GLU A 13 15.41 14.89 13.49
C GLU A 13 14.47 15.35 14.63
N ILE A 14 15.05 15.84 15.73
CA ILE A 14 14.29 16.39 16.85
C ILE A 14 14.39 17.92 16.80
N LYS A 15 13.28 18.58 16.48
CA LYS A 15 13.18 20.05 16.50
C LYS A 15 12.93 20.55 17.91
N VAL A 16 13.91 21.24 18.49
CA VAL A 16 13.79 21.93 19.78
C VAL A 16 13.63 23.42 19.51
N LEU A 17 12.46 23.97 19.79
CA LEU A 17 12.20 25.40 19.65
C LEU A 17 12.92 26.17 20.77
N LYS A 18 13.53 27.31 20.42
CA LYS A 18 14.22 28.18 21.39
C LYS A 18 13.25 28.88 22.34
N ASN A 19 12.04 29.15 21.87
CA ASN A 19 11.02 29.87 22.62
C ASN A 19 10.05 28.88 23.26
N GLN A 20 9.71 29.14 24.52
CA GLN A 20 8.63 28.42 25.21
C GLN A 20 7.28 28.96 24.73
N ILE A 21 6.27 28.10 24.68
CA ILE A 21 4.88 28.46 24.38
C ILE A 21 4.04 28.31 25.64
N SER A 22 3.03 29.18 25.80
CA SER A 22 2.04 28.99 26.86
C SER A 22 1.07 27.85 26.51
N ILE A 23 0.36 27.34 27.51
CA ILE A 23 -0.70 26.35 27.32
C ILE A 23 -1.80 26.93 26.42
N ASP A 24 -2.21 28.19 26.66
CA ASP A 24 -3.21 28.87 25.83
C ASP A 24 -2.76 28.99 24.37
N GLN A 25 -1.49 29.30 24.13
CA GLN A 25 -0.94 29.34 22.77
C GLN A 25 -0.99 27.96 22.13
N PHE A 26 -0.61 26.92 22.86
CA PHE A 26 -0.71 25.55 22.39
C PHE A 26 -2.14 25.19 22.00
N GLU A 27 -3.14 25.49 22.84
CA GLU A 27 -4.53 25.15 22.56
C GLU A 27 -5.08 25.84 21.31
N ARG A 28 -4.75 27.12 21.12
CA ARG A 28 -5.14 27.88 19.91
C ARG A 28 -4.43 27.42 18.65
N GLU A 29 -3.16 27.03 18.76
CA GLU A 29 -2.29 26.74 17.62
C GLU A 29 -1.99 25.24 17.46
N ARG A 30 -2.73 24.36 18.15
CA ARG A 30 -2.45 22.91 18.22
C ARG A 30 -2.43 22.18 16.87
N PHE A 31 -3.02 22.76 15.82
CA PHE A 31 -3.01 22.21 14.47
C PHE A 31 -1.92 22.82 13.58
N GLY A 32 -1.21 23.84 14.07
CA GLY A 32 -0.12 24.51 13.37
C GLY A 32 -0.52 24.92 11.95
N LYS A 33 0.26 24.47 10.96
CA LYS A 33 0.00 24.77 9.53
C LYS A 33 -1.33 24.21 9.00
N PHE A 34 -2.00 23.32 9.73
CA PHE A 34 -3.29 22.75 9.36
C PHE A 34 -4.48 23.44 10.05
N SER A 35 -4.27 24.65 10.58
CA SER A 35 -5.34 25.42 11.23
C SER A 35 -6.29 26.11 10.23
N GLY A 36 -5.91 26.24 8.95
CA GLY A 36 -6.78 26.83 7.92
C GLY A 36 -7.97 25.96 7.54
N ASP A 37 -9.05 26.57 7.07
CA ASP A 37 -10.33 25.90 6.80
C ASP A 37 -10.22 24.78 5.76
N GLN A 38 -9.32 24.90 4.77
CA GLN A 38 -9.08 23.83 3.77
C GLN A 38 -8.57 22.52 4.39
N HIS A 39 -8.01 22.59 5.59
CA HIS A 39 -7.48 21.44 6.33
C HIS A 39 -8.48 20.91 7.37
N GLN A 40 -9.66 21.51 7.51
CA GLN A 40 -10.64 21.13 8.53
C GLN A 40 -12.04 20.91 7.98
N THR A 41 -12.37 21.46 6.82
CA THR A 41 -13.67 21.29 6.16
C THR A 41 -13.76 19.90 5.54
N SER A 42 -14.68 19.06 6.04
CA SER A 42 -14.84 17.68 5.57
C SER A 42 -15.38 17.63 4.14
N LEU A 43 -14.75 16.83 3.29
CA LEU A 43 -15.27 16.41 1.99
C LEU A 43 -16.12 15.14 2.10
N SER A 44 -15.74 14.25 3.01
CA SER A 44 -16.51 13.05 3.36
C SER A 44 -16.43 12.78 4.85
N GLU A 45 -17.46 12.12 5.37
CA GLU A 45 -17.59 11.83 6.79
C GLU A 45 -18.09 10.40 7.00
N PHE A 46 -17.48 9.71 7.96
CA PHE A 46 -17.84 8.35 8.32
C PHE A 46 -18.06 8.23 9.82
N MET A 47 -19.16 7.60 10.22
CA MET A 47 -19.38 7.24 11.62
C MET A 47 -18.49 6.04 11.97
N VAL A 48 -17.65 6.21 13.00
CA VAL A 48 -16.72 5.17 13.45
C VAL A 48 -16.73 5.01 14.97
N GLN A 49 -16.28 3.86 15.45
CA GLN A 49 -15.96 3.63 16.85
C GLN A 49 -14.45 3.44 17.00
N LYS A 50 -13.79 4.39 17.65
CA LYS A 50 -12.35 4.37 17.88
C LYS A 50 -11.99 3.40 18.99
N ILE A 51 -11.09 2.47 18.67
CA ILE A 51 -10.47 1.57 19.64
C ILE A 51 -9.20 2.24 20.16
N THR A 52 -9.11 2.44 21.47
CA THR A 52 -7.94 3.05 22.10
C THR A 52 -7.74 2.53 23.51
N PRO A 53 -6.50 2.33 23.98
CA PRO A 53 -6.24 1.88 25.35
C PRO A 53 -6.63 2.91 26.43
N ARG A 54 -6.97 4.14 26.03
CA ARG A 54 -7.38 5.21 26.96
C ARG A 54 -8.81 5.06 27.47
N HIS A 55 -9.62 4.23 26.80
CA HIS A 55 -11.01 4.00 27.15
C HIS A 55 -11.26 2.49 27.16
N SER A 56 -12.07 2.01 28.11
CA SER A 56 -12.42 0.59 28.19
C SER A 56 -13.29 0.14 27.01
N GLU A 57 -14.12 1.06 26.48
CA GLU A 57 -15.04 0.81 25.39
C GLU A 57 -14.70 1.64 24.13
N PRO A 58 -15.01 1.13 22.91
CA PRO A 58 -14.85 1.88 21.68
C PRO A 58 -15.64 3.21 21.67
N MET A 59 -14.95 4.30 21.39
CA MET A 59 -15.53 5.66 21.45
C MET A 59 -16.09 6.10 20.11
N ARG A 60 -17.35 6.54 20.06
CA ARG A 60 -17.96 7.10 18.83
C ARG A 60 -17.25 8.37 18.37
N ARG A 61 -16.90 8.44 17.09
CA ARG A 61 -16.30 9.61 16.42
C ARG A 61 -16.87 9.75 15.02
N ILE A 62 -16.85 10.96 14.49
CA ILE A 62 -16.99 11.21 13.05
C ILE A 62 -15.58 11.28 12.48
N LEU A 63 -15.23 10.38 11.56
CA LEU A 63 -13.98 10.42 10.83
C LEU A 63 -14.19 11.23 9.56
N CYS A 64 -13.55 12.38 9.49
CA CYS A 64 -13.70 13.36 8.42
C CYS A 64 -12.46 13.36 7.53
N LEU A 65 -12.64 13.31 6.22
CA LEU A 65 -11.55 13.40 5.24
C LEU A 65 -11.59 14.76 4.56
N THR A 66 -10.42 15.37 4.38
CA THR A 66 -10.21 16.58 3.58
C THR A 66 -9.20 16.29 2.48
N ASP A 67 -8.85 17.26 1.62
CA ASP A 67 -7.81 17.07 0.60
C ASP A 67 -6.41 16.78 1.16
N THR A 68 -6.18 17.07 2.44
CA THR A 68 -4.84 17.10 3.03
C THR A 68 -4.75 16.46 4.41
N THR A 69 -5.88 16.24 5.08
CA THR A 69 -5.90 15.72 6.45
C THR A 69 -7.05 14.74 6.69
N ILE A 70 -6.90 13.97 7.75
CA ILE A 70 -7.95 13.17 8.39
C ILE A 70 -8.19 13.69 9.80
N LEU A 71 -9.45 13.94 10.13
CA LEU A 71 -9.88 14.45 11.43
C LEU A 71 -10.78 13.44 12.13
N GLU A 72 -10.70 13.41 13.45
CA GLU A 72 -11.75 12.86 14.31
C GLU A 72 -12.54 14.03 14.89
N ARG A 73 -13.85 14.05 14.71
CA ARG A 73 -14.75 14.99 15.38
C ARG A 73 -15.59 14.29 16.45
N ASP A 74 -15.90 15.04 17.49
CA ASP A 74 -16.88 14.62 18.48
C ASP A 74 -18.29 14.67 17.85
N PRO A 75 -19.08 13.59 17.90
CA PRO A 75 -20.39 13.57 17.24
C PRO A 75 -21.43 14.53 17.80
N GLN A 76 -21.27 15.02 19.04
CA GLN A 76 -22.26 15.90 19.68
C GLN A 76 -21.92 17.37 19.45
N THR A 77 -20.67 17.75 19.66
CA THR A 77 -20.20 19.13 19.59
C THR A 77 -19.63 19.49 18.22
N TYR A 78 -19.40 18.49 17.37
CA TYR A 78 -18.68 18.61 16.10
C TYR A 78 -17.25 19.16 16.23
N SER A 79 -16.71 19.24 17.46
CA SER A 79 -15.37 19.76 17.72
C SER A 79 -14.29 18.79 17.24
N VAL A 80 -13.18 19.32 16.74
CA VAL A 80 -12.05 18.49 16.27
C VAL A 80 -11.31 17.90 17.47
N CYS A 81 -11.40 16.58 17.65
CA CYS A 81 -10.68 15.85 18.68
C CYS A 81 -9.20 15.68 18.31
N THR A 82 -8.93 15.22 17.09
CA THR A 82 -7.58 15.03 16.56
C THR A 82 -7.56 15.30 15.06
N LEU A 83 -6.43 15.79 14.57
CA LEU A 83 -6.17 16.03 13.15
C LEU A 83 -4.82 15.39 12.79
N ARG A 84 -4.74 14.76 11.62
CA ARG A 84 -3.49 14.20 11.08
C ARG A 84 -3.36 14.46 9.58
N PRO A 85 -2.16 14.75 9.07
CA PRO A 85 -1.97 14.91 7.63
C PRO A 85 -2.12 13.56 6.92
N LEU A 86 -2.74 13.56 5.74
CA LEU A 86 -2.88 12.36 4.90
C LEU A 86 -1.51 11.85 4.41
N GLY A 87 -0.58 12.76 4.09
CA GLY A 87 0.78 12.42 3.68
C GLY A 87 1.62 11.68 4.74
N GLU A 88 1.16 11.65 6.00
CA GLU A 88 1.80 10.91 7.09
C GLU A 88 1.27 9.47 7.23
N ILE A 89 0.29 9.07 6.43
CA ILE A 89 -0.21 7.69 6.39
C ILE A 89 0.82 6.80 5.68
N PHE A 90 1.16 5.68 6.30
CA PHE A 90 2.07 4.69 5.76
C PHE A 90 1.31 3.55 5.06
N ALA A 91 0.34 2.96 5.75
CA ALA A 91 -0.47 1.87 5.24
C ALA A 91 -1.85 1.84 5.90
N LEU A 92 -2.83 1.26 5.20
CA LEU A 92 -4.18 1.02 5.68
C LEU A 92 -4.36 -0.50 5.92
N ILE A 93 -4.84 -0.87 7.09
CA ILE A 93 -4.99 -2.27 7.48
C ILE A 93 -6.47 -2.64 7.42
N ARG A 94 -6.84 -3.51 6.49
CA ARG A 94 -8.17 -4.11 6.39
C ARG A 94 -8.18 -5.43 7.16
N CYS A 95 -8.44 -5.36 8.46
CA CYS A 95 -8.27 -6.50 9.35
C CYS A 95 -9.21 -7.67 8.97
N ASP A 96 -8.67 -8.88 8.90
CA ASP A 96 -9.43 -10.11 8.60
C ASP A 96 -10.16 -10.67 9.82
N ASP A 97 -9.64 -10.39 11.02
CA ASP A 97 -10.20 -10.81 12.31
C ASP A 97 -11.59 -10.22 12.59
N ASN A 98 -11.93 -9.07 12.02
CA ASN A 98 -13.21 -8.41 12.21
C ASN A 98 -13.61 -7.59 10.97
N ILE A 99 -14.79 -7.88 10.43
CA ILE A 99 -15.32 -7.30 9.19
C ILE A 99 -15.56 -5.78 9.26
N GLN A 100 -15.71 -5.21 10.46
CA GLN A 100 -15.89 -3.77 10.69
C GLN A 100 -14.56 -3.07 10.99
N LYS A 101 -13.52 -3.82 11.34
CA LYS A 101 -12.27 -3.29 11.87
C LYS A 101 -11.32 -2.91 10.75
N PHE A 102 -10.74 -1.71 10.89
CA PHE A 102 -9.58 -1.30 10.12
C PHE A 102 -8.61 -0.53 11.01
N SER A 103 -7.38 -0.36 10.52
CA SER A 103 -6.39 0.48 11.18
C SER A 103 -5.66 1.37 10.19
N ILE A 104 -5.22 2.54 10.65
CA ILE A 104 -4.35 3.45 9.93
C ILE A 104 -2.98 3.40 10.59
N GLU A 105 -1.96 2.99 9.84
CA GLU A 105 -0.57 3.06 10.25
C GLU A 105 0.04 4.37 9.74
N TYR A 106 0.70 5.10 10.62
CA TYR A 106 1.37 6.36 10.29
C TYR A 106 2.89 6.15 10.20
N LYS A 107 3.56 7.01 9.42
CA LYS A 107 5.02 7.02 9.22
C LYS A 107 5.81 7.17 10.52
N ASN A 108 5.24 7.81 11.54
CA ASN A 108 5.82 7.88 12.89
C ASN A 108 5.63 6.61 13.75
N GLY A 109 5.08 5.53 13.18
CA GLY A 109 4.88 4.24 13.85
C GLY A 109 3.64 4.18 14.74
N LEU A 110 2.83 5.23 14.81
CA LEU A 110 1.54 5.18 15.48
C LEU A 110 0.54 4.40 14.65
N THR A 111 -0.34 3.67 15.34
CA THR A 111 -1.49 3.00 14.73
C THR A 111 -2.77 3.50 15.40
N ARG A 112 -3.79 3.76 14.58
CA ARG A 112 -5.14 4.08 15.05
C ARG A 112 -6.10 3.04 14.50
N SER A 113 -6.94 2.46 15.35
CA SER A 113 -7.87 1.39 14.97
C SER A 113 -9.29 1.83 15.21
N TYR A 114 -10.19 1.45 14.31
CA TYR A 114 -11.58 1.86 14.29
C TYR A 114 -12.47 0.69 13.87
N LEU A 115 -13.74 0.73 14.29
CA LEU A 115 -14.82 -0.12 13.80
C LEU A 115 -15.82 0.74 13.02
N THR A 116 -16.31 0.24 11.90
CA THR A 116 -17.41 0.85 11.14
C THR A 116 -18.10 -0.19 10.25
N ASN A 117 -19.38 0.02 9.94
CA ASN A 117 -20.11 -0.80 8.97
C ASN A 117 -19.65 -0.54 7.53
N ASP A 118 -19.16 0.68 7.26
CA ASP A 118 -18.81 1.15 5.93
C ASP A 118 -17.31 0.98 5.65
N ARG A 119 -16.68 -0.06 6.20
CA ARG A 119 -15.22 -0.21 6.26
C ARG A 119 -14.58 -0.08 4.88
N ASP A 120 -15.10 -0.80 3.90
CA ASP A 120 -14.47 -0.85 2.57
C ASP A 120 -14.71 0.44 1.79
N SER A 121 -15.86 1.10 1.98
CA SER A 121 -16.15 2.42 1.40
C SER A 121 -15.26 3.51 2.00
N LEU A 122 -15.06 3.46 3.31
CA LEU A 122 -14.14 4.35 4.03
C LEU A 122 -12.71 4.13 3.56
N LEU A 123 -12.25 2.88 3.49
CA LEU A 123 -10.90 2.55 3.03
C LEU A 123 -10.66 2.98 1.59
N ALA A 124 -11.63 2.80 0.69
CA ALA A 124 -11.55 3.29 -0.70
C ALA A 124 -11.38 4.82 -0.73
N THR A 125 -12.29 5.54 -0.07
CA THR A 125 -12.27 7.01 -0.05
C THR A 125 -10.99 7.56 0.58
N LEU A 126 -10.51 6.92 1.66
CA LEU A 126 -9.28 7.31 2.35
C LEU A 126 -8.05 7.03 1.49
N LEU A 127 -8.00 5.89 0.81
CA LEU A 127 -6.91 5.53 -0.10
C LEU A 127 -6.78 6.59 -1.21
N ASP A 128 -7.89 6.91 -1.87
CA ASP A 128 -7.94 7.92 -2.94
C ASP A 128 -7.52 9.30 -2.44
N SER A 129 -8.01 9.70 -1.26
CA SER A 129 -7.65 10.99 -0.65
C SER A 129 -6.14 11.08 -0.38
N VAL A 130 -5.53 9.99 0.12
CA VAL A 130 -4.09 9.95 0.41
C VAL A 130 -3.24 9.93 -0.87
N ARG A 131 -3.66 9.18 -1.89
CA ARG A 131 -2.98 9.19 -3.20
C ARG A 131 -3.08 10.56 -3.86
N SER A 132 -4.27 11.20 -3.82
CA SER A 132 -4.52 12.53 -4.37
C SER A 132 -3.69 13.62 -3.70
N CYS A 133 -3.36 13.46 -2.42
CA CYS A 133 -2.46 14.39 -1.71
C CYS A 133 -0.96 14.17 -2.03
N GLY A 134 -0.64 13.31 -3.00
CA GLY A 134 0.72 13.04 -3.48
C GLY A 134 1.41 11.84 -2.80
N ASN A 135 0.77 11.16 -1.85
CA ASN A 135 1.34 10.00 -1.19
C ASN A 135 0.96 8.71 -1.94
N GLN A 136 1.70 8.40 -3.01
CA GLN A 136 1.46 7.24 -3.88
C GLN A 136 1.82 5.89 -3.24
N ASP A 137 2.50 5.91 -2.08
CA ASP A 137 2.97 4.71 -1.38
C ASP A 137 1.93 4.07 -0.46
N VAL A 138 0.81 4.75 -0.23
CA VAL A 138 -0.27 4.19 0.58
C VAL A 138 -0.86 2.96 -0.11
N HIS A 139 -1.15 1.94 0.69
CA HIS A 139 -1.79 0.71 0.24
C HIS A 139 -2.64 0.10 1.33
N VAL A 140 -3.59 -0.75 0.91
CA VAL A 140 -4.37 -1.58 1.81
C VAL A 140 -3.70 -2.94 1.97
N ARG A 141 -3.66 -3.46 3.20
CA ARG A 141 -3.13 -4.80 3.51
C ARG A 141 -3.95 -5.50 4.61
N ILE A 142 -3.93 -6.83 4.66
CA ILE A 142 -4.66 -7.63 5.67
C ILE A 142 -4.03 -7.46 7.06
N THR A 143 -2.71 -7.60 7.13
CA THR A 143 -1.94 -7.59 8.38
C THR A 143 -1.14 -6.31 8.55
N ARG A 144 -0.77 -5.98 9.80
CA ARG A 144 0.09 -4.83 10.11
C ARG A 144 1.45 -4.92 9.43
N THR A 145 2.06 -3.77 9.15
CA THR A 145 3.41 -3.74 8.58
C THR A 145 4.40 -4.42 9.52
N PRO A 146 5.17 -5.43 9.08
CA PRO A 146 6.11 -6.16 9.92
C PRO A 146 7.36 -5.32 10.18
N ARG A 147 7.29 -4.37 11.13
CA ARG A 147 8.37 -3.41 11.42
C ARG A 147 9.72 -4.08 11.68
N GLY A 148 9.74 -5.26 12.32
CA GLY A 148 10.97 -6.03 12.57
C GLY A 148 11.64 -6.62 11.32
N LYS A 149 10.98 -6.55 10.16
CA LYS A 149 11.54 -6.98 8.86
C LYS A 149 12.09 -5.80 8.05
N ARG A 150 11.95 -4.57 8.54
CA ARG A 150 12.52 -3.38 7.90
C ARG A 150 14.00 -3.20 8.23
N VAL A 151 14.75 -2.71 7.26
CA VAL A 151 16.16 -2.30 7.41
C VAL A 151 16.25 -0.93 8.08
N GLY A 152 15.25 -0.06 7.90
CA GLY A 152 15.22 1.28 8.49
C GLY A 152 13.83 1.75 8.95
N PRO A 153 13.74 2.97 9.53
CA PRO A 153 12.49 3.59 9.94
C PRO A 153 11.45 3.67 8.82
N LEU A 154 10.16 3.78 9.15
CA LEU A 154 9.08 3.94 8.17
C LEU A 154 9.17 5.27 7.38
N THR A 155 9.92 6.24 7.91
CA THR A 155 10.14 7.56 7.31
C THR A 155 11.28 7.58 6.29
N ALA A 156 12.07 6.52 6.20
CA ALA A 156 13.25 6.46 5.33
C ALA A 156 13.13 5.30 4.33
N PRO A 157 13.44 5.53 3.04
CA PRO A 157 13.64 4.43 2.10
C PRO A 157 14.90 3.65 2.48
N VAL A 158 15.00 2.42 1.99
CA VAL A 158 16.26 1.66 2.04
C VAL A 158 17.24 2.22 1.02
N ASP A 159 18.53 2.01 1.24
CA ASP A 159 19.58 2.38 0.28
C ASP A 159 19.67 1.37 -0.87
N GLU A 160 20.46 1.73 -1.89
CA GLU A 160 20.58 0.95 -3.13
C GLU A 160 21.09 -0.47 -2.90
N GLU A 161 22.06 -0.65 -2.01
CA GLU A 161 22.63 -1.95 -1.70
C GLU A 161 21.59 -2.85 -1.03
N SER A 162 20.85 -2.34 -0.03
CA SER A 162 19.78 -3.07 0.62
C SER A 162 18.66 -3.45 -0.35
N GLU A 163 18.27 -2.56 -1.26
CA GLU A 163 17.25 -2.85 -2.27
C GLU A 163 17.71 -3.99 -3.21
N ALA A 164 18.98 -3.98 -3.63
CA ALA A 164 19.56 -5.06 -4.43
C ALA A 164 19.64 -6.39 -3.68
N ILE A 165 19.97 -6.37 -2.38
CA ILE A 165 19.97 -7.57 -1.52
C ILE A 165 18.56 -8.17 -1.42
N LEU A 166 17.52 -7.34 -1.30
CA LEU A 166 16.13 -7.82 -1.25
C LEU A 166 15.71 -8.51 -2.56
N LEU A 167 16.11 -7.99 -3.72
CA LEU A 167 15.89 -8.65 -5.01
C LEU A 167 16.61 -9.99 -5.10
N LYS A 168 17.89 -10.04 -4.70
CA LYS A 168 18.67 -11.29 -4.62
C LYS A 168 18.04 -12.30 -3.66
N TYR A 169 17.47 -11.81 -2.56
CA TYR A 169 16.79 -12.67 -1.59
C TYR A 169 15.55 -13.34 -2.20
N ILE A 170 14.77 -12.62 -3.01
CA ILE A 170 13.68 -13.22 -3.81
C ILE A 170 14.24 -14.30 -4.74
N ILE A 171 15.22 -13.95 -5.57
CA ILE A 171 15.79 -14.84 -6.59
C ILE A 171 16.27 -16.16 -5.96
N ASN A 172 17.00 -16.07 -4.86
CA ASN A 172 17.69 -17.23 -4.28
C ASN A 172 16.79 -18.05 -3.34
N CYS A 173 15.87 -17.40 -2.62
CA CYS A 173 15.15 -18.03 -1.52
C CYS A 173 13.67 -18.35 -1.80
N TYR A 174 13.03 -17.69 -2.77
CA TYR A 174 11.59 -17.87 -3.01
C TYR A 174 11.22 -19.30 -3.45
N GLN A 175 12.13 -20.03 -4.09
CA GLN A 175 11.90 -21.44 -4.45
C GLN A 175 11.61 -22.33 -3.24
N TYR A 176 12.14 -22.01 -2.04
CA TYR A 176 11.99 -22.82 -0.83
C TYR A 176 10.68 -22.47 -0.09
N PRO A 177 9.69 -23.39 0.00
CA PRO A 177 8.37 -23.09 0.57
C PRO A 177 8.42 -22.47 1.97
N VAL A 178 9.30 -22.96 2.84
CA VAL A 178 9.47 -22.47 4.22
C VAL A 178 9.98 -21.03 4.31
N LYS A 179 10.59 -20.49 3.25
CA LYS A 179 11.13 -19.11 3.23
C LYS A 179 10.25 -18.14 2.45
N ARG A 180 9.29 -18.63 1.64
CA ARG A 180 8.50 -17.80 0.71
C ARG A 180 7.87 -16.59 1.37
N PHE A 181 7.09 -16.82 2.41
CA PHE A 181 6.40 -15.74 3.08
C PHE A 181 7.36 -14.72 3.70
N ASP A 182 8.47 -15.18 4.30
CA ASP A 182 9.45 -14.27 4.90
C ASP A 182 10.13 -13.39 3.85
N VAL A 183 10.49 -13.97 2.71
CA VAL A 183 11.04 -13.26 1.55
C VAL A 183 10.09 -12.18 1.05
N LEU A 184 8.82 -12.51 0.83
CA LEU A 184 7.81 -11.57 0.36
C LEU A 184 7.59 -10.42 1.36
N GLU A 185 7.44 -10.74 2.63
CA GLU A 185 7.20 -9.75 3.69
C GLU A 185 8.39 -8.81 3.88
N ARG A 186 9.63 -9.31 3.81
CA ARG A 186 10.82 -8.45 3.87
C ARG A 186 10.87 -7.49 2.69
N PHE A 187 10.59 -7.97 1.48
CA PHE A 187 10.56 -7.11 0.30
C PHE A 187 9.48 -6.03 0.44
N ASN A 188 8.23 -6.43 0.72
CA ASN A 188 7.10 -5.52 0.87
C ASN A 188 7.27 -4.51 2.01
N ALA A 189 7.96 -4.91 3.09
CA ALA A 189 8.22 -4.04 4.21
C ALA A 189 9.24 -2.95 3.88
N ASN A 190 10.13 -3.13 2.90
CA ASN A 190 11.24 -2.23 2.64
C ASN A 190 11.11 -1.42 1.34
N VAL A 191 10.50 -2.01 0.32
CA VAL A 191 10.30 -1.35 -0.99
C VAL A 191 9.01 -0.53 -0.95
N PRO A 192 9.04 0.77 -1.33
CA PRO A 192 7.85 1.62 -1.44
C PRO A 192 6.76 0.99 -2.30
N TYR A 193 5.49 1.34 -2.05
CA TYR A 193 4.40 0.75 -2.83
C TYR A 193 4.50 1.19 -4.29
N SER A 194 4.97 2.43 -4.55
CA SER A 194 5.16 2.99 -5.89
C SER A 194 6.28 2.34 -6.70
N GLY A 195 7.09 1.45 -6.12
CA GLY A 195 8.15 0.73 -6.83
C GLY A 195 9.52 0.82 -6.18
N LEU A 196 10.51 0.28 -6.89
CA LEU A 196 11.93 0.32 -6.55
C LEU A 196 12.50 1.74 -6.71
N ASN A 197 13.26 2.22 -5.73
CA ASN A 197 13.91 3.53 -5.79
C ASN A 197 15.11 3.54 -6.75
N TYR A 198 15.76 2.38 -6.94
CA TYR A 198 17.00 2.23 -7.69
C TYR A 198 16.85 1.22 -8.83
N SER A 199 15.82 1.44 -9.67
CA SER A 199 15.47 0.55 -10.78
C SER A 199 16.28 0.77 -12.06
N VAL A 200 17.02 1.87 -12.17
CA VAL A 200 17.85 2.21 -13.34
C VAL A 200 19.32 1.98 -12.99
N THR A 201 20.05 1.31 -13.89
CA THR A 201 21.50 1.10 -13.73
C THR A 201 22.22 2.42 -14.06
N GLN A 202 22.96 2.99 -13.10
CA GLN A 202 23.86 4.11 -13.40
C GLN A 202 25.09 3.59 -14.13
N GLU A 203 25.50 4.21 -15.24
CA GLU A 203 26.69 3.80 -16.00
C GLU A 203 27.97 3.91 -15.16
N SER A 204 28.38 2.79 -14.56
CA SER A 204 29.66 2.64 -13.86
C SER A 204 30.21 1.24 -14.10
N LEU A 205 31.54 1.12 -14.20
CA LEU A 205 32.25 -0.14 -14.50
C LEU A 205 31.94 -1.29 -13.54
N PHE A 206 31.47 -0.99 -12.33
CA PHE A 206 31.09 -1.97 -11.29
C PHE A 206 29.59 -1.91 -10.94
N SER A 207 28.78 -1.21 -11.74
CA SER A 207 27.34 -1.12 -11.50
C SER A 207 26.68 -2.49 -11.68
N GLU A 208 25.92 -2.88 -10.66
CA GLU A 208 25.13 -4.10 -10.75
C GLU A 208 23.96 -3.88 -11.72
N ASN A 209 23.81 -4.78 -12.70
CA ASN A 209 22.73 -4.69 -13.69
C ASN A 209 21.37 -4.90 -13.00
N LYS A 210 20.67 -3.79 -12.74
CA LYS A 210 19.38 -3.76 -12.01
C LYS A 210 18.28 -4.42 -12.82
N GLU A 211 18.29 -4.26 -14.14
CA GLU A 211 17.30 -4.87 -15.02
C GLU A 211 17.35 -6.40 -14.92
N ARG A 212 18.55 -6.98 -14.88
CA ARG A 212 18.75 -8.41 -14.67
C ARG A 212 18.24 -8.87 -13.30
N LEU A 213 18.42 -8.09 -12.24
CA LEU A 213 17.91 -8.42 -10.91
C LEU A 213 16.37 -8.38 -10.89
N ILE A 214 15.76 -7.37 -11.47
CA ILE A 214 14.30 -7.22 -11.54
C ILE A 214 13.70 -8.39 -12.33
N GLY A 215 14.22 -8.64 -13.54
CA GLY A 215 13.79 -9.77 -14.38
C GLY A 215 14.00 -11.13 -13.68
N GLY A 216 15.13 -11.30 -12.99
CA GLY A 216 15.39 -12.49 -12.18
C GLY A 216 14.38 -12.69 -11.05
N ALA A 217 14.03 -11.63 -10.33
CA ALA A 217 13.05 -11.69 -9.25
C ALA A 217 11.64 -12.02 -9.78
N LEU A 218 11.23 -11.42 -10.91
CA LEU A 218 9.99 -11.74 -11.60
C LEU A 218 9.95 -13.20 -12.07
N GLN A 219 11.05 -13.67 -12.67
CA GLN A 219 11.20 -15.07 -13.07
C GLN A 219 11.15 -16.02 -11.87
N ALA A 220 11.67 -15.65 -10.71
CA ALA A 220 11.58 -16.47 -9.50
C ALA A 220 10.13 -16.58 -8.99
N LEU A 221 9.39 -15.46 -8.99
CA LEU A 221 7.99 -15.42 -8.55
C LEU A 221 7.05 -16.21 -9.47
N VAL A 222 7.30 -16.17 -10.78
CA VAL A 222 6.45 -16.85 -11.78
C VAL A 222 6.96 -18.25 -12.14
N GLY A 223 8.26 -18.40 -12.35
CA GLY A 223 8.92 -19.65 -12.75
C GLY A 223 8.94 -20.73 -11.68
N ALA A 224 8.60 -20.40 -10.43
CA ALA A 224 8.31 -21.37 -9.39
C ALA A 224 6.96 -22.08 -9.61
N GLY A 225 6.59 -22.44 -10.86
CA GLY A 225 5.34 -23.08 -11.32
C GLY A 225 5.01 -24.45 -10.70
N LYS A 226 5.55 -24.73 -9.52
CA LYS A 226 5.24 -25.79 -8.57
C LYS A 226 4.51 -25.26 -7.33
N GLU A 227 4.23 -23.96 -7.24
CA GLU A 227 3.44 -23.40 -6.15
C GLU A 227 1.97 -23.77 -6.35
N ASP A 228 1.49 -24.70 -5.52
CA ASP A 228 0.07 -24.97 -5.41
C ASP A 228 -0.61 -23.77 -4.76
N LEU A 229 -1.18 -22.89 -5.60
CA LEU A 229 -1.88 -21.68 -5.14
C LEU A 229 -3.00 -22.02 -4.16
N ASN A 230 -3.56 -23.23 -4.17
CA ASN A 230 -4.59 -23.64 -3.21
C ASN A 230 -4.05 -23.76 -1.77
N GLN A 231 -2.74 -23.95 -1.59
CA GLN A 231 -2.12 -24.11 -0.27
C GLN A 231 -1.71 -22.78 0.37
N LEU A 232 -1.60 -21.71 -0.41
CA LEU A 232 -1.28 -20.38 0.12
C LEU A 232 -2.45 -19.86 0.93
N ASN A 233 -2.20 -19.25 2.10
CA ASN A 233 -3.26 -18.53 2.79
C ASN A 233 -3.51 -17.17 2.10
N ASN A 234 -4.50 -16.39 2.57
CA ASN A 234 -4.85 -15.10 1.97
C ASN A 234 -3.77 -14.04 2.14
N VAL A 235 -3.03 -14.08 3.26
CA VAL A 235 -1.94 -13.14 3.55
C VAL A 235 -0.74 -13.42 2.65
N ASP A 236 -0.41 -14.69 2.41
CA ASP A 236 0.67 -15.08 1.50
C ASP A 236 0.38 -14.62 0.07
N LEU A 237 -0.87 -14.84 -0.38
CA LEU A 237 -1.29 -14.50 -1.73
C LEU A 237 -1.34 -12.96 -1.92
N GLU A 238 -1.90 -12.22 -0.96
CA GLU A 238 -1.84 -10.75 -0.94
C GLU A 238 -0.39 -10.24 -1.01
N ALA A 239 0.49 -10.78 -0.15
CA ALA A 239 1.89 -10.39 -0.13
C ALA A 239 2.57 -10.62 -1.48
N SER A 240 2.22 -11.70 -2.20
CA SER A 240 2.75 -11.94 -3.54
C SER A 240 2.32 -10.89 -4.56
N PHE A 241 1.05 -10.45 -4.55
CA PHE A 241 0.57 -9.37 -5.41
C PHE A 241 1.23 -8.04 -5.07
N HIS A 242 1.44 -7.75 -3.79
CA HIS A 242 2.18 -6.59 -3.34
C HIS A 242 3.63 -6.56 -3.81
N VAL A 243 4.32 -7.71 -3.87
CA VAL A 243 5.69 -7.78 -4.45
C VAL A 243 5.63 -7.57 -5.96
N LEU A 244 4.71 -8.23 -6.66
CA LEU A 244 4.55 -8.09 -8.11
C LEU A 244 4.28 -6.65 -8.50
N ARG A 245 3.30 -5.99 -7.85
CA ARG A 245 3.00 -4.56 -8.02
C ARG A 245 4.26 -3.69 -7.85
N ARG A 246 5.06 -4.03 -6.83
CA ARG A 246 6.44 -3.60 -6.55
C ARG A 246 7.32 -3.51 -7.79
N LEU A 247 7.50 -4.68 -8.38
CA LEU A 247 8.45 -4.92 -9.46
C LEU A 247 7.93 -4.37 -10.79
N LEU A 248 6.62 -4.51 -11.04
CA LEU A 248 5.94 -4.07 -12.27
C LEU A 248 5.90 -2.55 -12.41
N ALA A 249 6.05 -1.80 -11.32
CA ALA A 249 6.18 -0.35 -11.36
C ALA A 249 7.45 0.13 -12.11
N SER A 250 8.51 -0.68 -12.15
CA SER A 250 9.73 -0.36 -12.90
C SER A 250 9.56 -0.55 -14.42
N LYS A 251 10.34 0.16 -15.24
CA LYS A 251 10.35 0.03 -16.71
C LYS A 251 10.53 -1.42 -17.16
N VAL A 252 11.49 -2.12 -16.54
CA VAL A 252 11.81 -3.52 -16.82
C VAL A 252 10.66 -4.44 -16.44
N GLY A 253 10.09 -4.25 -15.25
CA GLY A 253 8.97 -5.08 -14.80
C GLY A 253 7.70 -4.85 -15.61
N PHE A 254 7.41 -3.59 -15.96
CA PHE A 254 6.28 -3.23 -16.81
C PHE A 254 6.38 -3.90 -18.18
N ALA A 255 7.57 -3.88 -18.80
CA ALA A 255 7.83 -4.50 -20.09
C ALA A 255 7.89 -6.03 -20.03
N ALA A 256 8.25 -6.61 -18.89
CA ALA A 256 8.31 -8.06 -18.70
C ALA A 256 6.96 -8.75 -18.98
N PHE A 257 5.84 -8.05 -18.78
CA PHE A 257 4.51 -8.61 -19.00
C PHE A 257 4.29 -9.17 -20.41
N THR A 258 4.82 -8.51 -21.44
CA THR A 258 4.72 -8.97 -22.84
C THR A 258 6.01 -9.59 -23.35
N ASN A 259 7.15 -9.27 -22.72
CA ASN A 259 8.46 -9.64 -23.25
C ASN A 259 9.03 -10.90 -22.60
N GLN A 260 8.56 -11.29 -21.41
CA GLN A 260 9.02 -12.47 -20.70
C GLN A 260 8.10 -13.68 -20.99
N PRO A 261 8.63 -14.77 -21.58
CA PRO A 261 7.83 -15.95 -21.91
C PRO A 261 7.13 -16.57 -20.69
N GLY A 262 5.84 -16.89 -20.82
CA GLY A 262 5.04 -17.53 -19.77
C GLY A 262 4.63 -16.60 -18.61
N PHE A 263 5.12 -15.36 -18.58
CA PHE A 263 4.85 -14.43 -17.49
C PHE A 263 3.38 -14.00 -17.46
N ARG A 264 2.84 -13.64 -18.63
CA ARG A 264 1.43 -13.28 -18.79
C ARG A 264 0.48 -14.38 -18.32
N GLU A 265 0.72 -15.61 -18.74
CA GLU A 265 -0.11 -16.77 -18.40
C GLU A 265 -0.10 -17.02 -16.89
N ALA A 266 1.07 -16.92 -16.25
CA ALA A 266 1.20 -17.11 -14.82
C ALA A 266 0.50 -16.01 -14.00
N ILE A 267 0.61 -14.74 -14.42
CA ILE A 267 -0.13 -13.64 -13.80
C ILE A 267 -1.64 -13.87 -13.95
N GLY A 268 -2.10 -14.22 -15.15
CA GLY A 268 -3.51 -14.53 -15.40
C GLY A 268 -4.05 -15.65 -14.51
N LEU A 269 -3.31 -16.75 -14.38
CA LEU A 269 -3.66 -17.87 -13.50
C LEU A 269 -3.73 -17.44 -12.02
N ARG A 270 -2.74 -16.66 -11.54
CA ARG A 270 -2.72 -16.13 -10.17
C ARG A 270 -3.92 -15.23 -9.90
N VAL A 271 -4.26 -14.33 -10.81
CA VAL A 271 -5.43 -13.44 -10.67
C VAL A 271 -6.72 -14.26 -10.66
N VAL A 272 -6.94 -15.16 -11.62
CA VAL A 272 -8.15 -15.99 -11.66
C VAL A 272 -8.30 -16.80 -10.37
N HIS A 273 -7.20 -17.33 -9.82
CA HIS A 273 -7.22 -18.02 -8.53
C HIS A 273 -7.60 -17.07 -7.38
N ALA A 274 -7.05 -15.85 -7.36
CA ALA A 274 -7.38 -14.83 -6.37
C ALA A 274 -8.87 -14.43 -6.39
N LEU A 275 -9.45 -14.21 -7.59
CA LEU A 275 -10.86 -13.89 -7.75
C LEU A 275 -11.77 -15.01 -7.22
N LYS A 276 -11.38 -16.28 -7.41
CA LYS A 276 -12.12 -17.46 -6.92
C LYS A 276 -12.08 -17.63 -5.40
N ARG A 277 -11.17 -16.95 -4.68
CA ARG A 277 -11.11 -17.03 -3.21
C ARG A 277 -12.25 -16.31 -2.50
N ASN A 278 -13.01 -15.45 -3.20
CA ASN A 278 -14.09 -14.64 -2.63
C ASN A 278 -13.62 -13.86 -1.37
N ASN A 279 -12.35 -13.42 -1.37
CA ASN A 279 -11.76 -12.61 -0.31
C ASN A 279 -11.41 -11.22 -0.87
N LEU A 280 -12.14 -10.21 -0.42
CA LEU A 280 -12.04 -8.84 -0.93
C LEU A 280 -10.65 -8.22 -0.81
N ALA A 281 -9.84 -8.57 0.19
CA ALA A 281 -8.48 -8.02 0.32
C ALA A 281 -7.55 -8.61 -0.75
N VAL A 282 -7.62 -9.92 -0.95
CA VAL A 282 -6.87 -10.62 -2.01
C VAL A 282 -7.32 -10.17 -3.39
N THR A 283 -8.63 -10.05 -3.61
CA THR A 283 -9.22 -9.51 -4.84
C THR A 283 -8.69 -8.10 -5.10
N TYR A 284 -8.79 -7.20 -4.13
CA TYR A 284 -8.28 -5.83 -4.27
C TYR A 284 -6.78 -5.81 -4.63
N ALA A 285 -5.94 -6.55 -3.90
CA ALA A 285 -4.50 -6.59 -4.17
C ALA A 285 -4.19 -7.11 -5.58
N SER A 286 -4.99 -8.07 -6.09
CA SER A 286 -4.84 -8.57 -7.46
C SER A 286 -5.23 -7.54 -8.52
N ILE A 287 -6.30 -6.76 -8.30
CA ILE A 287 -6.74 -5.71 -9.22
C ILE A 287 -5.77 -4.52 -9.18
N ASP A 288 -5.35 -4.05 -8.00
CA ASP A 288 -4.38 -2.94 -7.89
C ASP A 288 -3.01 -3.30 -8.52
N MET A 289 -2.63 -4.58 -8.50
CA MET A 289 -1.46 -5.07 -9.25
C MET A 289 -1.70 -5.02 -10.78
N ILE A 290 -2.88 -5.39 -11.27
CA ILE A 290 -3.25 -5.26 -12.69
C ILE A 290 -3.22 -3.79 -13.12
N ASN A 291 -3.66 -2.86 -12.28
CA ASN A 291 -3.61 -1.43 -12.61
C ASN A 291 -2.18 -0.95 -12.86
N ALA A 292 -1.20 -1.47 -12.10
CA ALA A 292 0.22 -1.19 -12.34
C ALA A 292 0.74 -1.73 -13.69
N LEU A 293 0.03 -2.65 -14.35
CA LEU A 293 0.30 -3.10 -15.72
C LEU A 293 -0.47 -2.31 -16.78
N MET A 294 -1.57 -1.66 -16.40
CA MET A 294 -2.38 -0.83 -17.29
C MET A 294 -1.89 0.61 -17.34
N HIS A 295 -1.28 1.12 -16.27
CA HIS A 295 -0.76 2.48 -16.18
C HIS A 295 0.70 2.46 -15.69
N PRO A 296 1.67 2.93 -16.49
CA PRO A 296 3.07 2.97 -16.07
C PRO A 296 3.28 3.86 -14.83
N MET A 297 4.08 3.35 -13.90
CA MET A 297 4.40 4.02 -12.62
C MET A 297 5.83 4.58 -12.57
N HIS A 298 6.58 4.53 -13.68
CA HIS A 298 7.97 5.00 -13.79
C HIS A 298 8.09 6.25 -14.66
N ALA A 299 9.17 7.00 -14.45
CA ALA A 299 9.59 8.05 -15.36
C ALA A 299 10.01 7.44 -16.72
N GLU A 300 9.76 8.14 -17.83
CA GLU A 300 9.94 7.67 -19.22
C GLU A 300 8.87 6.68 -19.72
N TYR A 301 7.65 7.19 -19.79
CA TYR A 301 6.50 6.51 -20.35
C TYR A 301 6.70 6.05 -21.81
N ASP A 302 6.61 4.72 -22.05
CA ASP A 302 6.51 4.14 -23.40
C ASP A 302 5.05 3.77 -23.72
N LEU A 303 4.40 4.64 -24.52
CA LEU A 303 3.04 4.46 -25.00
C LEU A 303 2.83 3.13 -25.74
N LYS A 304 3.84 2.66 -26.49
CA LYS A 304 3.74 1.40 -27.22
C LYS A 304 3.68 0.24 -26.24
N GLN A 305 4.54 0.24 -25.23
CA GLN A 305 4.53 -0.80 -24.20
C GLN A 305 3.22 -0.79 -23.39
N GLU A 306 2.69 0.39 -23.06
CA GLU A 306 1.38 0.49 -22.39
C GLU A 306 0.27 -0.13 -23.25
N GLN A 307 0.18 0.22 -24.53
CA GLN A 307 -0.84 -0.32 -25.42
C GLN A 307 -0.71 -1.85 -25.58
N MET A 308 0.52 -2.37 -25.64
CA MET A 308 0.75 -3.82 -25.68
C MET A 308 0.30 -4.51 -24.39
N ASN A 309 0.56 -3.92 -23.21
CA ASN A 309 0.10 -4.45 -21.93
C ASN A 309 -1.43 -4.44 -21.84
N LYS A 310 -2.08 -3.30 -22.15
CA LYS A 310 -3.55 -3.16 -22.15
C LYS A 310 -4.20 -4.15 -23.11
N SER A 311 -3.73 -4.21 -24.35
CA SER A 311 -4.23 -5.16 -25.34
C SER A 311 -4.07 -6.60 -24.85
N SER A 312 -2.93 -6.94 -24.27
CA SER A 312 -2.65 -8.29 -23.75
C SER A 312 -3.51 -8.65 -22.52
N LEU A 313 -3.74 -7.73 -21.58
CA LEU A 313 -4.60 -7.96 -20.41
C LEU A 313 -6.06 -8.14 -20.82
N LEU A 314 -6.55 -7.26 -21.70
CA LEU A 314 -7.97 -7.17 -22.06
C LEU A 314 -8.33 -8.11 -23.24
N HIS A 315 -7.38 -8.84 -23.81
CA HIS A 315 -7.63 -9.74 -24.94
C HIS A 315 -8.56 -10.91 -24.59
N SER A 316 -8.50 -11.40 -23.34
CA SER A 316 -9.25 -12.60 -22.94
C SER A 316 -10.68 -12.26 -22.59
N LYS A 317 -11.62 -12.60 -23.49
CA LYS A 317 -13.05 -12.39 -23.26
C LYS A 317 -13.54 -13.01 -21.95
N GLY A 318 -13.16 -14.26 -21.67
CA GLY A 318 -13.58 -14.94 -20.44
C GLY A 318 -13.00 -14.32 -19.16
N PHE A 319 -11.83 -13.70 -19.25
CA PHE A 319 -11.26 -12.95 -18.13
C PHE A 319 -12.05 -11.64 -17.88
N LEU A 320 -12.36 -10.90 -18.95
CA LEU A 320 -13.19 -9.70 -18.86
C LEU A 320 -14.60 -9.99 -18.32
N GLU A 321 -15.23 -11.07 -18.80
CA GLU A 321 -16.53 -11.53 -18.31
C GLU A 321 -16.47 -11.80 -16.80
N GLN A 322 -15.43 -12.47 -16.29
CA GLN A 322 -15.25 -12.70 -14.86
C GLN A 322 -15.10 -11.42 -14.04
N LEU A 323 -14.35 -10.44 -14.55
CA LEU A 323 -14.21 -9.13 -13.89
C LEU A 323 -15.55 -8.39 -13.85
N LEU A 324 -16.30 -8.39 -14.96
CA LEU A 324 -17.61 -7.76 -15.06
C LEU A 324 -18.67 -8.45 -14.19
N ASP A 325 -18.64 -9.77 -14.11
CA ASP A 325 -19.53 -10.54 -13.23
C ASP A 325 -19.26 -10.21 -11.76
N MET A 326 -17.98 -10.14 -11.38
CA MET A 326 -17.57 -9.73 -10.04
C MET A 326 -18.02 -8.30 -9.72
N TRP A 327 -17.78 -7.36 -10.64
CA TRP A 327 -18.23 -5.98 -10.53
C TRP A 327 -19.75 -5.91 -10.30
N THR A 328 -20.51 -6.55 -11.19
CA THR A 328 -21.98 -6.56 -11.16
C THR A 328 -22.50 -7.14 -9.85
N LYS A 329 -21.89 -8.24 -9.38
CA LYS A 329 -22.21 -8.85 -8.09
C LYS A 329 -21.99 -7.85 -6.93
N HIS A 330 -20.85 -7.18 -6.88
CA HIS A 330 -20.54 -6.26 -5.77
C HIS A 330 -21.41 -5.01 -5.78
N VAL A 331 -21.68 -4.44 -6.96
CA VAL A 331 -22.62 -3.32 -7.13
C VAL A 331 -24.02 -3.69 -6.65
N ASN A 332 -24.55 -4.83 -7.10
CA ASN A 332 -25.90 -5.28 -6.72
C ASN A 332 -26.02 -5.56 -5.21
N LEU A 333 -24.94 -6.02 -4.58
CA LEU A 333 -24.90 -6.29 -3.13
C LEU A 333 -24.56 -5.04 -2.30
N GLY A 334 -24.22 -3.90 -2.91
CA GLY A 334 -23.74 -2.73 -2.20
C GLY A 334 -22.47 -3.01 -1.37
N SER A 335 -21.58 -3.87 -1.89
CA SER A 335 -20.41 -4.38 -1.17
C SER A 335 -19.13 -4.18 -1.97
N GLY A 336 -17.98 -4.45 -1.36
CA GLY A 336 -16.71 -4.47 -2.10
C GLY A 336 -16.30 -3.12 -2.67
N ALA A 337 -16.70 -2.00 -2.05
CA ALA A 337 -16.38 -0.65 -2.52
C ALA A 337 -14.89 -0.44 -2.80
N LEU A 338 -14.01 -1.03 -1.98
CA LEU A 338 -12.56 -1.00 -2.21
C LEU A 338 -12.14 -1.68 -3.53
N VAL A 339 -12.76 -2.82 -3.86
CA VAL A 339 -12.50 -3.53 -5.14
C VAL A 339 -13.09 -2.76 -6.31
N LEU A 340 -14.30 -2.21 -6.16
CA LEU A 340 -14.93 -1.39 -7.19
C LEU A 340 -14.12 -0.13 -7.49
N SER A 341 -13.60 0.56 -6.47
CA SER A 341 -12.69 1.70 -6.63
C SER A 341 -11.48 1.32 -7.46
N ALA A 342 -10.80 0.23 -7.08
CA ALA A 342 -9.63 -0.27 -7.80
C ALA A 342 -9.93 -0.70 -9.24
N MET A 343 -11.17 -1.08 -9.58
CA MET A 343 -11.53 -1.40 -10.96
C MET A 343 -11.82 -0.17 -11.82
N LEU A 344 -12.06 1.00 -11.22
CA LEU A 344 -12.27 2.27 -11.91
C LEU A 344 -10.98 3.09 -12.10
N ASP A 345 -10.01 2.90 -11.21
CA ASP A 345 -8.62 3.35 -11.35
C ASP A 345 -7.96 2.77 -12.61
#